data_AF-A0A0E0KZY6-F1
#
_entry.id   AF-A0A0E0KZY6-F1
#
_cell.length_a   1.000
_cell.length_b   1.000
_cell.length_c   1.000
_cell.angle_alpha   90.00
_cell.angle_beta   90.00
_cell.angle_gamma   90.00
#
_symmetry.space_group_name_H-M   'P 1'
#
loop_
_entity.id
_entity.type
_entity.pdbx_description
1 polymer ?
#
loop_
_entity_poly.entity_id
_entity_poly.type
_entity_poly.pdbx_seq_one_letter_code
_entity_poly.pdbx_strand_id
1 'polypeptide(L)'
;MSFYIRKGRGIVHFGFAGNADPNLQIGDVTVPRYWAHTGLWNWQAILRSRLGVTPIDMETAAVALVALQQGAPFIAIRSLSDLAGGGSAESNEAGVFPTLASQNAVAVAVKFISLLTIDDMAAATPRVSPATTTLALLLVAAAVAAADAAVPASAALAVRQVNRQGPYLGVVVPNGFEMEPLLRSPAFSPAKRLPYLDVAGRRFRFGTIGEKKVIIVMTGLGMLNSGVTTQLLLTLFDVEGIVHFGIAGNADPNLHIGDVTVPRYWAHTGLWNWQRYGDGPENELALESNGDYTRKYGALNFSDYGVGGDKPAAGGNLLNSVWYQPEEVFPADGTPESRRHEFWVPVDDRYYQLSQKLEAMTLERCVNGTGMGTSPTCLTRPPAVARVERGCSASVFVDNAAYRQFLRSRLGVTPIDMETTAVALVAQQQGAPFIAIRSLSDLAGGGSAESNEAGVFAALAAQNAVAVAVNIIRAHAKKS
;
A
#
# COMPACT_ATOMS: atom_id res chain seq x y z
N MET A 1 17.64 8.70 5.68
CA MET A 1 17.71 9.82 4.70
C MET A 1 18.17 9.24 3.37
N SER A 2 17.68 9.72 2.22
CA SER A 2 18.03 9.18 0.90
C SER A 2 18.53 10.29 0.00
N PHE A 3 19.62 10.06 -0.75
CA PHE A 3 20.09 11.02 -1.76
C PHE A 3 19.88 10.47 -3.18
N TYR A 4 19.40 11.33 -4.07
CA TYR A 4 19.29 11.06 -5.49
C TYR A 4 20.54 11.56 -6.23
N ILE A 5 21.25 10.68 -6.94
CA ILE A 5 22.51 11.05 -7.61
C ILE A 5 22.27 11.39 -9.08
N ARG A 6 22.55 12.64 -9.46
CA ARG A 6 22.32 13.16 -10.82
C ARG A 6 23.51 12.93 -11.74
N LYS A 7 23.47 11.84 -12.52
CA LYS A 7 24.07 11.63 -13.86
C LYS A 7 23.81 10.20 -14.40
N GLY A 8 22.67 9.59 -14.06
CA GLY A 8 22.33 8.29 -14.66
C GLY A 8 21.40 7.34 -13.90
N ARG A 9 20.81 7.79 -12.78
CA ARG A 9 19.85 7.07 -11.92
C ARG A 9 20.55 6.19 -10.89
N GLY A 10 20.31 6.49 -9.62
CA GLY A 10 20.86 5.75 -8.50
C GLY A 10 20.27 6.27 -7.20
N ILE A 11 19.83 5.37 -6.33
CA ILE A 11 19.32 5.68 -4.99
C ILE A 11 20.32 5.14 -3.98
N VAL A 12 20.92 6.04 -3.20
CA VAL A 12 21.68 5.68 -2.00
C VAL A 12 20.77 5.92 -0.82
N HIS A 13 20.31 4.81 -0.24
CA HIS A 13 19.47 4.81 0.94
C HIS A 13 20.33 4.47 2.15
N PHE A 14 20.32 5.32 3.18
CA PHE A 14 21.13 5.09 4.37
C PHE A 14 20.42 5.54 5.65
N GLY A 15 20.81 4.90 6.74
CA GLY A 15 20.25 5.12 8.07
C GLY A 15 20.67 4.00 9.01
N PHE A 16 19.94 3.89 10.11
CA PHE A 16 20.12 2.79 11.04
C PHE A 16 19.11 1.66 10.79
N ALA A 17 19.35 0.49 11.39
CA ALA A 17 18.47 -0.68 11.36
C ALA A 17 18.72 -1.54 12.60
N GLY A 18 17.76 -2.40 12.95
CA GLY A 18 17.94 -3.41 13.99
C GLY A 18 18.81 -4.57 13.51
N ASN A 19 19.61 -5.13 14.40
CA ASN A 19 20.51 -6.25 14.15
C ASN A 19 19.82 -7.59 14.43
N ALA A 20 19.72 -8.44 13.42
CA ALA A 20 19.28 -9.83 13.57
C ALA A 20 20.44 -10.83 13.61
N ASP A 21 21.69 -10.42 13.36
CA ASP A 21 22.87 -11.27 13.34
C ASP A 21 23.74 -11.09 14.60
N PRO A 22 23.74 -12.06 15.54
CA PRO A 22 24.58 -12.01 16.75
C PRO A 22 26.09 -12.00 16.48
N ASN A 23 26.53 -12.24 15.24
CA ASN A 23 27.94 -12.12 14.88
C ASN A 23 28.37 -10.68 14.58
N LEU A 24 27.43 -9.74 14.50
CA LEU A 24 27.67 -8.32 14.26
C LEU A 24 27.41 -7.49 15.52
N GLN A 25 28.11 -6.37 15.64
CA GLN A 25 28.03 -5.47 16.77
C GLN A 25 27.19 -4.23 16.46
N ILE A 26 26.63 -3.63 17.52
CA ILE A 26 26.01 -2.30 17.41
C ILE A 26 27.06 -1.30 16.93
N GLY A 27 26.69 -0.52 15.93
CA GLY A 27 27.57 0.41 15.22
C GLY A 27 28.17 -0.14 13.92
N ASP A 28 28.18 -1.47 13.71
CA ASP A 28 28.62 -2.05 12.44
C ASP A 28 27.75 -1.54 11.29
N VAL A 29 28.33 -1.43 10.08
CA VAL A 29 27.63 -0.98 8.88
C VAL A 29 27.51 -2.13 7.89
N THR A 30 26.28 -2.41 7.49
CA THR A 30 25.96 -3.49 6.55
C THR A 30 25.46 -2.92 5.23
N VAL A 31 25.73 -3.66 4.15
CA VAL A 31 25.28 -3.32 2.79
C VAL A 31 24.65 -4.55 2.14
N PRO A 32 23.42 -4.94 2.52
CA PRO A 32 22.79 -6.14 2.00
C PRO A 32 22.48 -6.03 0.51
N ARG A 33 22.66 -7.14 -0.21
CA ARG A 33 22.35 -7.25 -1.64
C ARG A 33 20.85 -7.40 -1.93
N TYR A 34 20.11 -7.99 -1.02
CA TYR A 34 18.69 -8.31 -1.19
C TYR A 34 17.88 -7.78 0.00
N TRP A 35 16.68 -7.30 -0.30
CA TRP A 35 15.72 -6.81 0.69
C TRP A 35 14.38 -7.47 0.44
N ALA A 36 13.74 -7.92 1.52
CA ALA A 36 12.43 -8.54 1.48
C ALA A 36 11.47 -7.76 2.37
N HIS A 37 10.26 -7.49 1.86
CA HIS A 37 9.19 -6.95 2.69
C HIS A 37 8.52 -8.13 3.41
N THR A 38 8.77 -8.29 4.71
CA THR A 38 8.32 -9.45 5.50
C THR A 38 7.06 -9.16 6.33
N GLY A 39 6.66 -7.89 6.42
CA GLY A 39 5.48 -7.46 7.19
C GLY A 39 5.60 -7.63 8.71
N LEU A 40 6.73 -8.13 9.24
CA LEU A 40 6.89 -8.48 10.65
C LEU A 40 8.35 -8.28 11.12
N TRP A 41 8.55 -7.41 12.12
CA TRP A 41 9.86 -6.95 12.61
C TRP A 41 10.52 -7.90 13.63
N ASN A 42 9.73 -8.61 14.46
CA ASN A 42 10.23 -9.41 15.60
C ASN A 42 10.36 -10.93 15.37
N TRP A 43 10.47 -11.35 14.11
CA TRP A 43 10.69 -12.77 13.77
C TRP A 43 12.17 -13.07 13.54
N GLN A 44 13.13 -12.42 14.23
CA GLN A 44 14.57 -12.51 13.87
C GLN A 44 15.07 -13.94 13.76
N ALA A 45 14.70 -14.81 14.72
CA ALA A 45 15.15 -16.20 14.70
C ALA A 45 14.70 -16.92 13.43
N ILE A 46 13.48 -16.65 12.95
CA ILE A 46 12.93 -17.25 11.72
C ILE A 46 13.48 -16.55 10.48
N LEU A 47 13.55 -15.23 10.48
CA LEU A 47 14.11 -14.43 9.38
C LEU A 47 15.59 -14.76 9.14
N ARG A 48 16.38 -14.92 10.20
CA ARG A 48 17.78 -15.35 10.08
C ARG A 48 17.88 -16.81 9.68
N SER A 49 17.27 -17.73 10.43
CA SER A 49 17.45 -19.17 10.18
C SER A 49 16.92 -19.62 8.82
N ARG A 50 15.88 -18.97 8.29
CA ARG A 50 15.27 -19.34 7.00
C ARG A 50 15.69 -18.46 5.83
N LEU A 51 15.98 -17.17 6.07
CA LEU A 51 16.23 -16.20 5.00
C LEU A 51 17.60 -15.51 5.09
N GLY A 52 18.40 -15.78 6.13
CA GLY A 52 19.74 -15.18 6.29
C GLY A 52 19.70 -13.65 6.46
N VAL A 53 18.65 -13.12 7.06
CA VAL A 53 18.48 -11.67 7.26
C VAL A 53 19.48 -11.14 8.30
N THR A 54 20.11 -10.00 7.98
CA THR A 54 21.12 -9.33 8.82
C THR A 54 20.56 -8.03 9.41
N PRO A 55 20.36 -6.92 8.66
CA PRO A 55 19.62 -5.77 9.18
C PRO A 55 18.11 -5.91 8.94
N ILE A 56 17.32 -5.35 9.85
CA ILE A 56 15.87 -5.24 9.75
C ILE A 56 15.47 -3.78 9.97
N ASP A 57 14.72 -3.21 9.02
CA ASP A 57 14.13 -1.89 9.11
C ASP A 57 12.74 -1.87 8.45
N MET A 58 12.12 -0.69 8.41
CA MET A 58 10.73 -0.53 7.97
C MET A 58 10.62 0.16 6.60
N GLU A 59 11.71 0.68 6.03
CA GLU A 59 11.68 1.49 4.81
C GLU A 59 12.36 0.83 3.61
N THR A 60 13.44 0.07 3.83
CA THR A 60 14.39 -0.24 2.75
C THR A 60 13.78 -1.12 1.67
N ALA A 61 12.98 -2.11 2.06
CA ALA A 61 12.33 -3.00 1.10
C ALA A 61 11.37 -2.24 0.15
N ALA A 62 10.69 -1.20 0.66
CA ALA A 62 9.84 -0.35 -0.17
C ALA A 62 10.67 0.49 -1.16
N VAL A 63 11.77 1.10 -0.70
CA VAL A 63 12.69 1.86 -1.58
C VAL A 63 13.28 0.96 -2.65
N ALA A 64 13.71 -0.25 -2.28
CA ALA A 64 14.27 -1.24 -3.20
C ALA A 64 13.27 -1.64 -4.28
N LEU A 65 12.00 -1.89 -3.91
CA LEU A 65 10.97 -2.27 -4.87
C LEU A 65 10.61 -1.13 -5.82
N VAL A 66 10.52 0.12 -5.33
CA VAL A 66 10.32 1.29 -6.20
C VAL A 66 11.51 1.47 -7.15
N ALA A 67 12.74 1.36 -6.65
CA ALA A 67 13.94 1.48 -7.48
C ALA A 67 13.95 0.42 -8.59
N LEU A 68 13.64 -0.84 -8.25
CA LEU A 68 13.51 -1.94 -9.20
C LEU A 68 12.46 -1.63 -10.29
N GLN A 69 11.28 -1.13 -9.89
CA GLN A 69 10.20 -0.78 -10.83
C GLN A 69 10.57 0.37 -11.76
N GLN A 70 11.44 1.29 -11.34
CA GLN A 70 11.92 2.40 -12.17
C GLN A 70 13.20 2.05 -12.96
N GLY A 71 13.74 0.84 -12.80
CA GLY A 71 15.05 0.48 -13.35
C GLY A 71 16.17 1.36 -12.80
N ALA A 72 16.02 1.87 -11.57
CA ALA A 72 17.01 2.70 -10.89
C ALA A 72 17.96 1.81 -10.08
N PRO A 73 19.28 1.94 -10.27
CA PRO A 73 20.29 1.40 -9.39
C PRO A 73 20.01 1.76 -7.93
N PHE A 74 20.22 0.81 -7.02
CA PHE A 74 19.86 0.97 -5.62
C PHE A 74 20.90 0.32 -4.72
N ILE A 75 21.25 1.01 -3.66
CA ILE A 75 22.08 0.50 -2.57
C ILE A 75 21.50 0.97 -1.24
N ALA A 76 21.49 0.07 -0.26
CA ALA A 76 21.12 0.39 1.11
C ALA A 76 22.34 0.21 2.02
N ILE A 77 22.65 1.24 2.81
CA ILE A 77 23.75 1.27 3.77
C ILE A 77 23.12 1.44 5.16
N ARG A 78 23.08 0.35 5.93
CA ARG A 78 22.39 0.33 7.22
C ARG A 78 23.37 0.05 8.35
N SER A 79 23.50 1.00 9.27
CA SER A 79 24.25 0.81 10.51
C SER A 79 23.37 0.23 11.60
N LEU A 80 23.91 -0.68 12.39
CA LEU A 80 23.14 -1.41 13.41
C LEU A 80 22.99 -0.56 14.67
N SER A 81 21.77 -0.17 15.03
CA SER A 81 21.48 0.66 16.21
C SER A 81 21.15 -0.14 17.47
N ASP A 82 20.53 -1.29 17.31
CA ASP A 82 19.98 -2.10 18.40
C ASP A 82 19.91 -3.55 17.97
N LEU A 83 19.75 -4.47 18.91
CA LEU A 83 19.33 -5.82 18.60
C LEU A 83 17.86 -5.79 18.20
N ALA A 84 17.56 -6.20 16.96
CA ALA A 84 16.17 -6.40 16.57
C ALA A 84 15.56 -7.39 17.57
N GLY A 85 14.35 -7.10 18.09
CA GLY A 85 13.68 -7.93 19.11
C GLY A 85 14.11 -7.63 20.55
N GLY A 86 15.12 -6.77 20.72
CA GLY A 86 15.62 -6.28 22.00
C GLY A 86 16.73 -7.15 22.61
N GLY A 87 17.59 -6.52 23.41
CA GLY A 87 18.42 -7.18 24.42
C GLY A 87 17.63 -7.49 25.70
N SER A 88 18.32 -7.65 26.84
CA SER A 88 17.63 -7.80 28.13
C SER A 88 16.68 -6.62 28.39
N ALA A 89 15.68 -6.78 29.26
CA ALA A 89 14.73 -5.71 29.59
C ALA A 89 15.43 -4.42 30.09
N GLU A 90 16.66 -4.54 30.57
CA GLU A 90 17.52 -3.45 31.05
C GLU A 90 18.30 -2.72 29.94
N SER A 91 18.41 -3.26 28.72
CA SER A 91 19.15 -2.60 27.63
C SER A 91 18.25 -1.61 26.88
N ASN A 92 18.56 -0.32 26.90
CA ASN A 92 17.85 0.71 26.12
C ASN A 92 18.65 1.10 24.86
N GLU A 93 19.13 0.12 24.12
CA GLU A 93 19.99 0.34 22.94
C GLU A 93 19.31 1.25 21.90
N ALA A 94 18.03 1.00 21.63
CA ALA A 94 17.21 1.77 20.69
C ALA A 94 17.02 3.24 21.09
N GLY A 95 17.20 3.60 22.38
CA GLY A 95 17.20 4.99 22.84
C GLY A 95 18.57 5.65 22.86
N VAL A 96 19.67 4.88 22.75
CA VAL A 96 21.04 5.37 22.98
C VAL A 96 21.86 5.45 21.69
N PHE A 97 21.84 4.40 20.88
CA PHE A 97 22.73 4.24 19.73
C PHE A 97 22.23 4.71 18.36
N PRO A 98 20.95 5.11 18.12
CA PRO A 98 20.54 5.61 16.80
C PRO A 98 21.39 6.76 16.27
N THR A 99 21.85 7.66 17.14
CA THR A 99 22.71 8.79 16.75
C THR A 99 24.06 8.30 16.22
N LEU A 100 24.72 7.37 16.94
CA LEU A 100 25.99 6.78 16.52
C LEU A 100 25.83 6.00 15.22
N ALA A 101 24.83 5.12 15.15
CA ALA A 101 24.55 4.34 13.94
C ALA A 101 24.28 5.24 12.73
N SER A 102 23.52 6.32 12.92
CA SER A 102 23.27 7.32 11.86
C SER A 102 24.57 7.96 11.37
N GLN A 103 25.48 8.35 12.26
CA GLN A 103 26.79 8.92 11.90
C GLN A 103 27.66 7.93 11.13
N ASN A 104 27.69 6.67 11.54
CA ASN A 104 28.43 5.61 10.86
C ASN A 104 27.87 5.34 9.45
N ALA A 105 26.54 5.26 9.31
CA ALA A 105 25.87 5.10 8.02
C ALA A 105 26.19 6.28 7.08
N VAL A 106 26.18 7.52 7.59
CA VAL A 106 26.54 8.73 6.84
C VAL A 106 28.00 8.66 6.36
N ALA A 107 28.94 8.28 7.24
CA ALA A 107 30.35 8.19 6.88
C ALA A 107 30.59 7.21 5.71
N VAL A 108 29.96 6.02 5.77
CA VAL A 108 30.06 5.02 4.70
C VAL A 108 29.33 5.49 3.43
N ALA A 109 28.16 6.12 3.55
CA ALA A 109 27.42 6.65 2.40
C ALA A 109 28.20 7.76 1.67
N VAL A 110 28.78 8.72 2.40
CA VAL A 110 29.62 9.78 1.82
C VAL A 110 30.84 9.17 1.13
N LYS A 111 31.49 8.18 1.76
CA LYS A 111 32.63 7.49 1.15
C LYS A 111 32.22 6.75 -0.13
N PHE A 112 31.11 6.00 -0.11
CA PHE A 112 30.59 5.30 -1.27
C PHE A 112 30.28 6.28 -2.42
N ILE A 113 29.58 7.37 -2.13
CA ILE A 113 29.25 8.41 -3.12
C ILE A 113 30.53 9.00 -3.73
N SER A 114 31.58 9.22 -2.93
CA SER A 114 32.87 9.74 -3.43
C SER A 114 33.60 8.77 -4.38
N LEU A 115 33.28 7.47 -4.33
CA LEU A 115 33.86 6.43 -5.19
C LEU A 115 33.11 6.25 -6.52
N LEU A 116 31.88 6.78 -6.64
CA LEU A 116 31.08 6.62 -7.85
C LEU A 116 31.70 7.42 -9.01
N THR A 117 32.10 6.73 -10.07
CA THR A 117 32.52 7.37 -11.32
C THR A 117 31.33 7.59 -12.25
N ILE A 118 31.49 8.46 -13.26
CA ILE A 118 30.46 8.68 -14.29
C ILE A 118 30.18 7.38 -15.08
N ASP A 119 31.18 6.52 -15.26
CA ASP A 119 31.05 5.25 -15.97
C ASP A 119 30.26 4.21 -15.16
N ASP A 120 30.44 4.18 -13.83
CA ASP A 120 29.64 3.34 -12.93
C ASP A 120 28.16 3.72 -12.95
N MET A 121 27.87 5.01 -13.15
CA MET A 121 26.50 5.52 -13.27
C MET A 121 25.85 5.20 -14.61
N ALA A 122 26.63 5.03 -15.69
CA ALA A 122 26.14 4.71 -17.03
C ALA A 122 25.96 3.18 -17.24
N ALA A 123 26.85 2.37 -16.68
CA ALA A 123 26.84 0.91 -16.81
C ALA A 123 25.65 0.22 -16.10
N ALA A 124 24.97 0.94 -15.20
CA ALA A 124 23.86 0.44 -14.42
C ALA A 124 22.49 0.52 -15.14
N THR A 125 22.48 0.88 -16.43
CA THR A 125 21.30 0.81 -17.31
C THR A 125 21.28 -0.52 -18.09
N PRO A 126 20.13 -1.19 -18.25
CA PRO A 126 20.07 -2.46 -18.99
C PRO A 126 20.42 -2.23 -20.46
N ARG A 127 21.50 -2.85 -20.94
CA ARG A 127 21.90 -2.84 -22.35
C ARG A 127 20.84 -3.55 -23.20
N VAL A 128 20.16 -2.79 -24.05
CA VAL A 128 19.47 -3.35 -25.22
C VAL A 128 20.55 -3.78 -26.22
N SER A 129 20.48 -5.01 -26.73
CA SER A 129 21.45 -5.55 -27.68
C SER A 129 21.50 -4.71 -28.96
N PRO A 130 22.68 -4.31 -29.49
CA PRO A 130 22.74 -3.60 -30.74
C PRO A 130 22.61 -4.60 -31.89
N ALA A 131 21.47 -4.56 -32.59
CA ALA A 131 21.43 -5.00 -33.98
C ALA A 131 22.17 -3.95 -34.83
N THR A 132 23.09 -4.43 -35.64
CA THR A 132 23.92 -3.72 -36.62
C THR A 132 23.20 -2.62 -37.38
N THR A 133 23.72 -1.37 -37.35
CA THR A 133 23.85 -0.54 -38.57
C THR A 133 24.91 0.55 -38.37
N THR A 134 25.86 0.58 -39.30
CA THR A 134 26.88 1.61 -39.48
C THR A 134 26.28 2.82 -40.23
N LEU A 135 26.77 4.01 -39.90
CA LEU A 135 26.82 5.22 -40.73
C LEU A 135 25.58 6.16 -40.75
N ALA A 136 25.62 7.21 -39.93
CA ALA A 136 25.32 8.60 -40.33
C ALA A 136 25.76 9.59 -39.25
N LEU A 137 27.02 10.02 -39.29
CA LEU A 137 27.48 11.27 -38.67
C LEU A 137 26.87 12.43 -39.48
N LEU A 138 25.72 12.96 -39.05
CA LEU A 138 25.22 14.32 -39.42
C LEU A 138 23.93 14.72 -38.65
N LEU A 139 23.74 14.25 -37.41
CA LEU A 139 22.64 14.64 -36.51
C LEU A 139 23.12 15.00 -35.09
N VAL A 140 24.37 15.44 -34.95
CA VAL A 140 25.03 15.67 -33.64
C VAL A 140 24.61 17.00 -32.98
N ALA A 141 23.82 17.86 -33.65
CA ALA A 141 23.34 19.12 -33.07
C ALA A 141 21.89 19.09 -32.54
N ALA A 142 21.12 18.02 -32.79
CA ALA A 142 19.76 17.85 -32.26
C ALA A 142 19.64 16.73 -31.20
N ALA A 143 20.70 15.94 -31.00
CA ALA A 143 20.75 14.89 -29.99
C ALA A 143 21.27 15.37 -28.63
N VAL A 144 21.76 16.61 -28.53
CA VAL A 144 22.15 17.23 -27.26
C VAL A 144 20.89 17.81 -26.62
N ALA A 145 20.41 17.15 -25.56
CA ALA A 145 19.25 17.48 -24.72
C ALA A 145 17.93 16.73 -25.00
N ALA A 146 17.98 15.44 -25.34
CA ALA A 146 17.05 14.53 -24.67
C ALA A 146 17.50 14.41 -23.21
N ALA A 147 17.20 15.43 -22.40
CA ALA A 147 17.32 15.30 -20.96
C ALA A 147 16.48 14.08 -20.56
N ASP A 148 17.08 13.10 -19.88
CA ASP A 148 16.41 11.96 -19.27
C ASP A 148 15.42 12.47 -18.21
N ALA A 149 14.28 12.97 -18.68
CA ALA A 149 13.20 13.41 -17.84
C ALA A 149 12.60 12.21 -17.12
N ALA A 150 12.11 12.43 -15.89
CA ALA A 150 11.40 11.40 -15.11
C ALA A 150 10.22 10.79 -15.89
N VAL A 151 9.65 11.57 -16.82
CA VAL A 151 8.64 11.14 -17.80
C VAL A 151 9.18 11.43 -19.20
N PRO A 152 9.19 10.46 -20.14
CA PRO A 152 9.65 10.70 -21.51
C PRO A 152 8.94 11.91 -22.16
N ALA A 153 9.64 12.68 -22.98
CA ALA A 153 9.08 13.91 -23.59
C ALA A 153 7.76 13.66 -24.35
N SER A 154 7.64 12.52 -25.03
CA SER A 154 6.40 12.10 -25.71
C SER A 154 5.25 11.87 -24.72
N ALA A 155 5.50 11.21 -23.59
CA ALA A 155 4.53 11.01 -22.52
C ALA A 155 4.18 12.33 -21.84
N ALA A 156 5.13 13.23 -21.62
CA ALA A 156 4.89 14.55 -21.04
C ALA A 156 3.98 15.42 -21.93
N LEU A 157 4.14 15.35 -23.27
CA LEU A 157 3.24 16.01 -24.21
C LEU A 157 1.82 15.43 -24.14
N ALA A 158 1.69 14.10 -24.08
CA ALA A 158 0.40 13.43 -23.92
C ALA A 158 -0.29 13.83 -22.61
N VAL A 159 0.45 13.87 -21.49
CA VAL A 159 -0.03 14.35 -20.19
C VAL A 159 -0.57 15.78 -20.29
N ARG A 160 0.19 16.72 -20.90
CA ARG A 160 -0.28 18.09 -21.10
C ARG A 160 -1.55 18.16 -21.94
N GLN A 161 -1.67 17.32 -22.97
CA GLN A 161 -2.86 17.24 -23.81
C GLN A 161 -4.08 16.74 -23.03
N VAL A 162 -3.90 15.72 -22.18
CA VAL A 162 -4.95 15.18 -21.31
C VAL A 162 -5.38 16.24 -20.30
N ASN A 163 -4.46 16.88 -19.59
CA ASN A 163 -4.80 17.85 -18.55
C ASN A 163 -5.53 19.08 -19.09
N ARG A 164 -5.30 19.49 -20.35
CA ARG A 164 -6.09 20.54 -21.02
C ARG A 164 -7.56 20.18 -21.22
N GLN A 165 -7.91 18.90 -21.14
CA GLN A 165 -9.28 18.40 -21.22
C GLN A 165 -9.87 18.11 -19.83
N GLY A 166 -9.08 18.23 -18.76
CA GLY A 166 -9.46 17.96 -17.37
C GLY A 166 -10.28 19.08 -16.72
N PRO A 167 -10.76 18.86 -15.48
CA PRO A 167 -10.32 17.79 -14.58
C PRO A 167 -11.00 16.43 -14.84
N TYR A 168 -10.39 15.35 -14.32
CA TYR A 168 -10.85 13.97 -14.41
C TYR A 168 -11.13 13.39 -13.03
N LEU A 169 -12.08 12.44 -12.93
CA LEU A 169 -12.20 11.60 -11.75
C LEU A 169 -11.24 10.40 -11.87
N GLY A 170 -10.38 10.21 -10.87
CA GLY A 170 -9.49 9.06 -10.79
C GLY A 170 -10.25 7.81 -10.36
N VAL A 171 -10.08 6.70 -11.08
CA VAL A 171 -10.65 5.39 -10.75
C VAL A 171 -9.49 4.43 -10.52
N VAL A 172 -9.24 4.10 -9.27
CA VAL A 172 -8.09 3.29 -8.84
C VAL A 172 -8.58 1.88 -8.53
N VAL A 173 -7.94 0.85 -9.10
CA VAL A 173 -8.39 -0.55 -8.97
C VAL A 173 -7.19 -1.48 -8.67
N PRO A 174 -7.27 -2.44 -7.73
CA PRO A 174 -6.12 -3.24 -7.35
C PRO A 174 -5.54 -4.11 -8.46
N ASN A 175 -6.40 -4.86 -9.16
CA ASN A 175 -5.96 -5.86 -10.13
C ASN A 175 -6.90 -5.96 -11.35
N GLY A 176 -6.51 -6.79 -12.32
CA GLY A 176 -7.28 -7.03 -13.54
C GLY A 176 -8.62 -7.72 -13.30
N PHE A 177 -8.71 -8.61 -12.32
CA PHE A 177 -9.94 -9.34 -12.00
C PHE A 177 -11.06 -8.38 -11.55
N GLU A 178 -10.74 -7.37 -10.76
CA GLU A 178 -11.69 -6.35 -10.31
C GLU A 178 -11.92 -5.25 -11.36
N MET A 179 -10.92 -4.93 -12.16
CA MET A 179 -11.00 -3.87 -13.17
C MET A 179 -11.74 -4.30 -14.44
N GLU A 180 -11.57 -5.54 -14.87
CA GLU A 180 -12.08 -6.02 -16.16
C GLU A 180 -13.62 -5.96 -16.28
N PRO A 181 -14.42 -6.25 -15.23
CA PRO A 181 -15.87 -6.07 -15.30
C PRO A 181 -16.28 -4.62 -15.60
N LEU A 182 -15.52 -3.62 -15.13
CA LEU A 182 -15.76 -2.22 -15.49
C LEU A 182 -15.37 -1.93 -16.94
N LEU A 183 -14.22 -2.43 -17.39
CA LEU A 183 -13.75 -2.18 -18.76
C LEU A 183 -14.65 -2.81 -19.83
N ARG A 184 -15.31 -3.93 -19.51
CA ARG A 184 -16.30 -4.59 -20.38
C ARG A 184 -17.72 -4.04 -20.23
N SER A 185 -17.96 -3.23 -19.20
CA SER A 185 -19.28 -2.66 -18.95
C SER A 185 -19.64 -1.63 -20.02
N PRO A 186 -20.88 -1.62 -20.54
CA PRO A 186 -21.35 -0.55 -21.43
C PRO A 186 -21.38 0.82 -20.74
N ALA A 187 -21.22 0.87 -19.41
CA ALA A 187 -21.12 2.12 -18.67
C ALA A 187 -19.81 2.89 -18.93
N PHE A 188 -18.73 2.21 -19.33
CA PHE A 188 -17.45 2.82 -19.64
C PHE A 188 -17.28 3.01 -21.15
N SER A 189 -16.97 4.23 -21.56
CA SER A 189 -16.69 4.58 -22.96
C SER A 189 -15.25 5.10 -23.09
N PRO A 190 -14.33 4.33 -23.69
CA PRO A 190 -12.94 4.75 -23.90
C PRO A 190 -12.83 6.00 -24.78
N ALA A 191 -11.82 6.83 -24.53
CA ALA A 191 -11.52 7.99 -25.36
C ALA A 191 -11.06 7.57 -26.76
N LYS A 192 -11.64 8.17 -27.82
CA LYS A 192 -11.39 7.75 -29.21
C LYS A 192 -9.96 8.01 -29.70
N ARG A 193 -9.36 9.14 -29.30
CA ARG A 193 -8.05 9.59 -29.84
C ARG A 193 -6.86 9.11 -29.03
N LEU A 194 -6.98 9.12 -27.71
CA LEU A 194 -5.93 8.68 -26.79
C LEU A 194 -6.61 7.82 -25.71
N PRO A 195 -6.84 6.53 -25.97
CA PRO A 195 -7.56 5.65 -25.04
C PRO A 195 -6.75 5.32 -23.79
N TYR A 196 -5.42 5.37 -23.86
CA TYR A 196 -4.55 5.17 -22.72
C TYR A 196 -3.18 5.82 -22.89
N LEU A 197 -2.45 5.95 -21.78
CA LEU A 197 -1.03 6.32 -21.72
C LEU A 197 -0.33 5.39 -20.72
N ASP A 198 0.81 4.82 -21.12
CA ASP A 198 1.62 3.97 -20.26
C ASP A 198 2.78 4.81 -19.68
N VAL A 199 2.87 4.92 -18.36
CA VAL A 199 3.95 5.64 -17.66
C VAL A 199 4.43 4.82 -16.48
N ALA A 200 5.74 4.66 -16.35
CA ALA A 200 6.38 3.94 -15.25
C ALA A 200 5.79 2.54 -15.02
N GLY A 201 5.42 1.81 -16.08
CA GLY A 201 4.81 0.47 -16.00
C GLY A 201 3.32 0.46 -15.67
N ARG A 202 2.64 1.61 -15.62
CA ARG A 202 1.21 1.74 -15.30
C ARG A 202 0.45 2.23 -16.52
N ARG A 203 -0.70 1.61 -16.80
CA ARG A 203 -1.60 2.01 -17.89
C ARG A 203 -2.74 2.87 -17.36
N PHE A 204 -2.70 4.16 -17.69
CA PHE A 204 -3.76 5.11 -17.42
C PHE A 204 -4.75 5.11 -18.58
N ARG A 205 -5.98 4.66 -18.36
CA ARG A 205 -7.03 4.55 -19.39
C ARG A 205 -7.95 5.74 -19.32
N PHE A 206 -8.10 6.46 -20.42
CA PHE A 206 -8.94 7.64 -20.51
C PHE A 206 -10.30 7.28 -21.10
N GLY A 207 -11.37 7.84 -20.52
CA GLY A 207 -12.70 7.65 -21.05
C GLY A 207 -13.76 8.40 -20.24
N THR A 208 -14.98 7.89 -20.31
CA THR A 208 -16.14 8.46 -19.62
C THR A 208 -16.98 7.38 -18.96
N ILE A 209 -17.60 7.71 -17.84
CA ILE A 209 -18.67 6.92 -17.21
C ILE A 209 -19.86 7.86 -17.02
N GLY A 210 -20.92 7.65 -17.81
CA GLY A 210 -21.95 8.67 -18.00
C GLY A 210 -21.32 9.95 -18.56
N GLU A 211 -21.57 11.09 -17.93
CA GLU A 211 -21.01 12.39 -18.34
C GLU A 211 -19.65 12.71 -17.70
N LYS A 212 -19.20 11.91 -16.73
CA LYS A 212 -17.92 12.16 -16.05
C LYS A 212 -16.75 11.60 -16.84
N LYS A 213 -15.73 12.44 -17.04
CA LYS A 213 -14.42 12.03 -17.56
C LYS A 213 -13.67 11.28 -16.47
N VAL A 214 -13.12 10.12 -16.82
CA VAL A 214 -12.43 9.25 -15.86
C VAL A 214 -11.06 8.85 -16.35
N ILE A 215 -10.14 8.62 -15.40
CA ILE A 215 -8.87 7.94 -15.62
C ILE A 215 -8.87 6.65 -14.81
N ILE A 216 -8.90 5.50 -15.48
CA ILE A 216 -8.87 4.19 -14.83
C ILE A 216 -7.44 3.67 -14.80
N VAL A 217 -6.93 3.32 -13.62
CA VAL A 217 -5.58 2.78 -13.44
C VAL A 217 -5.59 1.57 -12.50
N MET A 218 -4.83 0.55 -12.88
CA MET A 218 -4.58 -0.63 -12.06
C MET A 218 -3.33 -0.42 -11.22
N THR A 219 -3.39 -0.70 -9.92
CA THR A 219 -2.26 -0.46 -9.00
C THR A 219 -1.30 -1.63 -8.93
N GLY A 220 -1.81 -2.86 -8.96
CA GLY A 220 -1.15 -4.03 -8.38
C GLY A 220 -1.52 -4.18 -6.91
N LEU A 221 -1.39 -5.40 -6.38
CA LEU A 221 -1.75 -5.71 -5.00
C LEU A 221 -0.80 -5.09 -3.97
N GLY A 222 -1.33 -4.79 -2.80
CA GLY A 222 -0.60 -4.30 -1.65
C GLY A 222 -0.48 -2.77 -1.58
N MET A 223 -0.17 -2.30 -0.38
CA MET A 223 -0.18 -0.88 -0.04
C MET A 223 0.86 -0.07 -0.82
N LEU A 224 2.08 -0.59 -1.00
CA LEU A 224 3.13 0.11 -1.73
C LEU A 224 2.74 0.40 -3.18
N ASN A 225 2.25 -0.62 -3.90
CA ASN A 225 1.84 -0.48 -5.29
C ASN A 225 0.69 0.52 -5.45
N SER A 226 -0.24 0.50 -4.50
CA SER A 226 -1.39 1.40 -4.45
C SER A 226 -1.00 2.85 -4.16
N GLY A 227 -0.10 3.06 -3.20
CA GLY A 227 0.47 4.38 -2.91
C GLY A 227 1.23 4.97 -4.09
N VAL A 228 2.15 4.21 -4.68
CA VAL A 228 2.94 4.64 -5.86
C VAL A 228 2.04 5.00 -7.05
N THR A 229 1.05 4.15 -7.33
CA THR A 229 0.16 4.38 -8.48
C THR A 229 -0.75 5.59 -8.25
N THR A 230 -1.27 5.76 -7.04
CA THR A 230 -2.10 6.93 -6.68
C THR A 230 -1.30 8.22 -6.74
N GLN A 231 -0.07 8.22 -6.21
CA GLN A 231 0.81 9.38 -6.30
C GLN A 231 1.12 9.72 -7.76
N LEU A 232 1.40 8.71 -8.60
CA LEU A 232 1.65 8.92 -10.02
C LEU A 232 0.42 9.49 -10.75
N LEU A 233 -0.78 9.00 -10.44
CA LEU A 233 -2.04 9.53 -10.97
C LEU A 233 -2.19 11.02 -10.66
N LEU A 234 -2.04 11.41 -9.38
CA LEU A 234 -2.18 12.79 -8.92
C LEU A 234 -1.04 13.71 -9.38
N THR A 235 0.16 13.17 -9.58
CA THR A 235 1.32 13.93 -10.07
C THR A 235 1.22 14.24 -11.57
N LEU A 236 0.72 13.27 -12.36
CA LEU A 236 0.67 13.40 -13.81
C LEU A 236 -0.58 14.13 -14.27
N PHE A 237 -1.75 13.87 -13.67
CA PHE A 237 -3.02 14.27 -14.24
C PHE A 237 -3.79 15.27 -13.39
N ASP A 238 -4.58 16.13 -14.05
CA ASP A 238 -5.54 17.01 -13.38
C ASP A 238 -6.75 16.21 -12.89
N VAL A 239 -6.75 15.86 -11.60
CA VAL A 239 -7.70 14.93 -10.97
C VAL A 239 -8.54 15.66 -9.90
N GLU A 240 -9.87 15.63 -10.04
CA GLU A 240 -10.81 16.28 -9.09
C GLU A 240 -11.17 15.41 -7.87
N GLY A 241 -10.79 14.13 -7.88
CA GLY A 241 -10.97 13.20 -6.77
C GLY A 241 -10.76 11.75 -7.19
N ILE A 242 -10.83 10.85 -6.23
CA ILE A 242 -10.54 9.42 -6.40
C ILE A 242 -11.72 8.58 -5.94
N VAL A 243 -12.14 7.65 -6.80
CA VAL A 243 -12.99 6.51 -6.47
C VAL A 243 -12.12 5.26 -6.52
N HIS A 244 -11.96 4.61 -5.39
CA HIS A 244 -11.28 3.33 -5.29
C HIS A 244 -12.33 2.23 -5.06
N PHE A 245 -12.27 1.16 -5.84
CA PHE A 245 -13.20 0.05 -5.63
C PHE A 245 -12.51 -1.30 -5.77
N GLY A 246 -13.14 -2.31 -5.17
CA GLY A 246 -12.73 -3.69 -5.26
C GLY A 246 -13.50 -4.59 -4.29
N ILE A 247 -12.94 -5.75 -4.01
CA ILE A 247 -13.41 -6.71 -3.01
C ILE A 247 -12.65 -6.52 -1.69
N ALA A 248 -13.18 -7.09 -0.61
CA ALA A 248 -12.57 -7.11 0.70
C ALA A 248 -13.10 -8.30 1.53
N GLY A 249 -12.34 -8.71 2.54
CA GLY A 249 -12.82 -9.63 3.56
C GLY A 249 -13.74 -8.93 4.55
N ASN A 250 -14.75 -9.65 5.03
CA ASN A 250 -15.71 -9.13 6.01
C ASN A 250 -15.26 -9.40 7.46
N ALA A 251 -15.36 -8.37 8.30
CA ALA A 251 -15.17 -8.46 9.75
C ALA A 251 -16.48 -8.33 10.56
N ASP A 252 -17.57 -7.86 9.95
CA ASP A 252 -18.86 -7.65 10.60
C ASP A 252 -19.80 -8.84 10.36
N PRO A 253 -20.12 -9.65 11.40
CA PRO A 253 -20.97 -10.83 11.24
C PRO A 253 -22.41 -10.49 10.84
N ASN A 254 -22.83 -9.23 10.91
CA ASN A 254 -24.17 -8.81 10.49
C ASN A 254 -24.26 -8.55 8.97
N LEU A 255 -23.11 -8.42 8.28
CA LEU A 255 -23.03 -8.29 6.84
C LEU A 255 -22.67 -9.61 6.19
N HIS A 256 -23.03 -9.75 4.91
CA HIS A 256 -22.96 -11.00 4.18
C HIS A 256 -22.12 -10.85 2.91
N ILE A 257 -21.64 -11.99 2.41
CA ILE A 257 -20.94 -12.06 1.13
C ILE A 257 -21.81 -11.40 0.04
N GLY A 258 -21.15 -10.62 -0.83
CA GLY A 258 -21.76 -9.87 -1.90
C GLY A 258 -22.24 -8.47 -1.49
N ASP A 259 -22.46 -8.19 -0.20
CA ASP A 259 -22.81 -6.83 0.24
C ASP A 259 -21.69 -5.86 -0.15
N VAL A 260 -22.02 -4.60 -0.41
CA VAL A 260 -21.06 -3.57 -0.80
C VAL A 260 -20.99 -2.52 0.30
N THR A 261 -19.81 -2.39 0.89
CA THR A 261 -19.55 -1.45 1.97
C THR A 261 -18.95 -0.16 1.48
N VAL A 262 -19.36 0.95 2.09
CA VAL A 262 -18.75 2.27 1.92
C VAL A 262 -18.34 2.79 3.30
N PRO A 263 -17.07 2.63 3.71
CA PRO A 263 -16.60 3.09 5.01
C PRO A 263 -16.40 4.61 5.08
N ARG A 264 -16.57 5.19 6.28
CA ARG A 264 -16.28 6.62 6.57
C ARG A 264 -14.82 6.88 6.89
N TYR A 265 -14.13 5.92 7.50
CA TYR A 265 -12.72 6.01 7.88
C TYR A 265 -11.93 4.76 7.48
N TRP A 266 -10.64 4.94 7.21
CA TRP A 266 -9.71 3.86 6.88
C TRP A 266 -8.47 3.91 7.77
N ALA A 267 -7.96 2.75 8.19
CA ALA A 267 -6.73 2.66 8.98
C ALA A 267 -5.74 1.62 8.45
N HIS A 268 -4.45 1.93 8.58
CA HIS A 268 -3.39 0.99 8.27
C HIS A 268 -3.17 0.11 9.49
N THR A 269 -3.51 -1.17 9.36
CA THR A 269 -3.44 -2.13 10.47
C THR A 269 -2.18 -3.01 10.43
N GLY A 270 -1.19 -2.63 9.63
CA GLY A 270 0.08 -3.33 9.49
C GLY A 270 1.28 -2.59 10.08
N LEU A 271 1.09 -1.38 10.64
CA LEU A 271 2.13 -0.65 11.35
C LEU A 271 2.00 -0.90 12.85
N TRP A 272 2.99 -1.58 13.43
CA TRP A 272 2.98 -1.99 14.83
C TRP A 272 4.24 -1.54 15.57
N ASN A 273 4.08 -1.22 16.85
CA ASN A 273 5.16 -1.18 17.82
C ASN A 273 5.00 -2.37 18.76
N TRP A 274 6.08 -3.11 18.98
CA TRP A 274 6.04 -4.35 19.72
C TRP A 274 6.41 -4.11 21.19
N GLN A 275 5.54 -4.53 22.11
CA GLN A 275 5.83 -4.44 23.54
C GLN A 275 7.00 -5.38 23.89
N ARG A 276 8.03 -4.83 24.52
CA ARG A 276 9.17 -5.62 25.02
C ARG A 276 8.69 -6.78 25.91
N TYR A 277 9.32 -7.93 25.79
CA TYR A 277 8.98 -9.09 26.63
C TYR A 277 9.18 -8.76 28.12
N GLY A 278 8.21 -9.15 28.95
CA GLY A 278 8.18 -8.84 30.39
C GLY A 278 7.44 -7.54 30.73
N ASP A 279 7.27 -6.65 29.76
CA ASP A 279 6.54 -5.39 29.95
C ASP A 279 5.04 -5.56 29.69
N GLY A 280 4.21 -4.92 30.52
CA GLY A 280 2.76 -4.85 30.39
C GLY A 280 2.29 -3.55 29.72
N PRO A 281 0.96 -3.38 29.55
CA PRO A 281 0.40 -2.21 28.88
C PRO A 281 0.69 -0.85 29.53
N GLU A 282 0.99 -0.85 30.82
CA GLU A 282 1.40 0.29 31.60
C GLU A 282 2.83 0.76 31.30
N ASN A 283 3.67 -0.13 30.78
CA ASN A 283 5.05 0.19 30.41
C ASN A 283 5.10 0.94 29.09
N GLU A 284 6.03 1.89 29.02
CA GLU A 284 6.25 2.73 27.86
C GLU A 284 6.78 1.93 26.66
N LEU A 285 6.33 2.27 25.46
CA LEU A 285 6.90 1.71 24.22
C LEU A 285 8.23 2.35 23.89
N ALA A 286 9.07 1.62 23.16
CA ALA A 286 10.29 2.19 22.60
C ALA A 286 9.95 3.44 21.77
N LEU A 287 10.58 4.58 22.10
CA LEU A 287 10.41 5.89 21.46
C LEU A 287 9.03 6.56 21.66
N GLU A 288 8.20 6.11 22.60
CA GLU A 288 6.92 6.77 22.93
C GLU A 288 7.11 8.18 23.50
N SER A 289 8.09 8.40 24.40
CA SER A 289 8.43 9.72 24.96
C SER A 289 8.78 10.76 23.91
N ASN A 290 9.29 10.32 22.76
CA ASN A 290 9.67 11.18 21.64
C ASN A 290 8.47 11.53 20.73
N GLY A 291 7.31 10.93 21.01
CA GLY A 291 6.09 11.08 20.22
C GLY A 291 6.09 10.30 18.92
N ASP A 292 7.00 9.34 18.73
CA ASP A 292 7.06 8.49 17.53
C ASP A 292 5.99 7.38 17.55
N TYR A 293 5.64 6.90 18.75
CA TYR A 293 4.68 5.80 18.92
C TYR A 293 3.66 6.08 20.00
N THR A 294 2.58 5.30 20.02
CA THR A 294 1.46 5.48 20.94
C THR A 294 0.83 4.15 21.36
N ARG A 295 0.31 4.12 22.59
CA ARG A 295 -0.54 3.05 23.13
C ARG A 295 -2.04 3.33 22.96
N LYS A 296 -2.42 4.34 22.17
CA LYS A 296 -3.82 4.75 22.00
C LYS A 296 -4.69 3.70 21.28
N TYR A 297 -4.13 2.96 20.32
CA TYR A 297 -4.89 2.11 19.41
C TYR A 297 -4.84 0.62 19.79
N GLY A 298 -4.98 0.32 21.08
CA GLY A 298 -5.13 -1.05 21.59
C GLY A 298 -3.93 -1.98 21.36
N ALA A 299 -3.88 -3.04 22.16
CA ALA A 299 -2.84 -4.07 22.07
C ALA A 299 -3.43 -5.41 21.62
N LEU A 300 -2.81 -6.05 20.63
CA LEU A 300 -3.01 -7.46 20.33
C LEU A 300 -2.03 -8.26 21.20
N ASN A 301 -2.53 -8.84 22.29
CA ASN A 301 -1.74 -9.75 23.12
C ASN A 301 -1.81 -11.17 22.54
N PHE A 302 -0.67 -11.71 22.12
CA PHE A 302 -0.62 -13.02 21.47
C PHE A 302 -0.99 -14.16 22.41
N SER A 303 -0.83 -13.98 23.73
CA SER A 303 -1.15 -15.02 24.72
C SER A 303 -2.66 -15.25 24.89
N ASP A 304 -3.49 -14.27 24.52
CA ASP A 304 -4.96 -14.39 24.55
C ASP A 304 -5.49 -15.42 23.53
N TYR A 305 -4.67 -15.80 22.55
CA TYR A 305 -5.03 -16.64 21.41
C TYR A 305 -4.34 -18.01 21.40
N GLY A 306 -3.66 -18.40 22.49
CA GLY A 306 -3.07 -19.73 22.63
C GLY A 306 -4.11 -20.85 22.69
N VAL A 307 -3.83 -21.97 22.03
CA VAL A 307 -4.65 -23.20 22.09
C VAL A 307 -3.98 -24.25 22.98
N GLY A 308 -4.75 -24.95 23.82
CA GLY A 308 -4.27 -25.99 24.74
C GLY A 308 -4.44 -25.66 26.23
N GLY A 309 -4.28 -26.67 27.10
CA GLY A 309 -4.33 -26.53 28.57
C GLY A 309 -3.17 -25.74 29.17
N ASP A 310 -2.10 -25.54 28.38
CA ASP A 310 -0.97 -24.66 28.68
C ASP A 310 -1.27 -23.23 28.24
N LYS A 311 -2.44 -22.68 28.63
CA LYS A 311 -2.55 -21.22 28.68
C LYS A 311 -1.39 -20.77 29.56
N PRO A 312 -0.49 -19.90 29.07
CA PRO A 312 0.64 -19.49 29.88
C PRO A 312 0.11 -19.01 31.23
N ALA A 313 0.80 -19.39 32.31
CA ALA A 313 0.56 -18.77 33.61
C ALA A 313 0.65 -17.23 33.47
N ALA A 314 0.34 -16.48 34.53
CA ALA A 314 0.18 -15.03 34.54
C ALA A 314 1.33 -14.13 33.99
N GLY A 315 2.30 -14.65 33.22
CA GLY A 315 3.37 -13.94 32.50
C GLY A 315 3.34 -14.03 30.96
N GLY A 316 2.25 -14.48 30.32
CA GLY A 316 2.09 -14.39 28.85
C GLY A 316 3.00 -15.31 28.02
N ASN A 317 3.24 -15.00 26.74
CA ASN A 317 4.14 -15.75 25.85
C ASN A 317 5.32 -14.88 25.38
N LEU A 318 6.32 -15.49 24.72
CA LEU A 318 7.50 -14.78 24.23
C LEU A 318 7.20 -13.71 23.17
N LEU A 319 6.04 -13.77 22.51
CA LEU A 319 5.59 -12.77 21.55
C LEU A 319 4.96 -11.55 22.23
N ASN A 320 4.61 -11.61 23.52
CA ASN A 320 3.94 -10.53 24.25
C ASN A 320 2.79 -9.88 23.45
N SER A 321 2.86 -8.57 23.20
CA SER A 321 1.78 -7.79 22.59
C SER A 321 2.31 -6.82 21.54
N VAL A 322 1.47 -6.48 20.56
CA VAL A 322 1.75 -5.40 19.60
C VAL A 322 0.70 -4.30 19.68
N TRP A 323 1.14 -3.06 19.50
CA TRP A 323 0.33 -1.85 19.52
C TRP A 323 0.23 -1.25 18.13
N TYR A 324 -0.99 -0.93 17.70
CA TYR A 324 -1.22 -0.32 16.39
C TYR A 324 -0.77 1.14 16.37
N GLN A 325 -0.09 1.52 15.30
CA GLN A 325 0.52 2.84 15.16
C GLN A 325 -0.12 3.64 14.01
N PRO A 326 -0.29 4.96 14.18
CA PRO A 326 -0.64 5.86 13.08
C PRO A 326 0.49 5.96 12.06
N GLU A 327 0.15 6.20 10.80
CA GLU A 327 1.14 6.51 9.77
C GLU A 327 1.62 7.96 9.93
N GLU A 328 2.90 8.18 9.59
CA GLU A 328 3.43 9.53 9.43
C GLU A 328 3.04 10.09 8.07
N VAL A 329 2.42 11.27 8.06
CA VAL A 329 2.04 11.97 6.83
C VAL A 329 2.63 13.37 6.77
N PHE A 330 2.89 13.83 5.55
CA PHE A 330 3.42 15.15 5.24
C PHE A 330 2.52 15.83 4.21
N PRO A 331 1.43 16.49 4.65
CA PRO A 331 0.48 17.13 3.73
C PRO A 331 1.17 18.17 2.83
N ALA A 332 0.76 18.22 1.56
CA ALA A 332 1.36 19.10 0.55
C ALA A 332 1.16 20.59 0.85
N ASP A 333 0.11 20.93 1.61
CA ASP A 333 -0.17 22.27 2.14
C ASP A 333 0.42 22.51 3.55
N GLY A 334 1.13 21.53 4.09
CA GLY A 334 1.75 21.57 5.40
C GLY A 334 3.13 22.23 5.40
N THR A 335 3.73 22.28 6.60
CA THR A 335 5.15 22.67 6.73
C THR A 335 6.01 21.47 6.33
N PRO A 336 6.95 21.61 5.36
CA PRO A 336 7.86 20.53 4.99
C PRO A 336 8.57 19.95 6.23
N GLU A 337 8.75 18.63 6.24
CA GLU A 337 9.40 17.88 7.33
C GLU A 337 8.67 17.91 8.69
N SER A 338 7.52 18.60 8.79
CA SER A 338 6.65 18.52 9.95
C SER A 338 5.63 17.38 9.77
N ARG A 339 5.93 16.22 10.37
CA ARG A 339 5.04 15.04 10.35
C ARG A 339 3.72 15.29 11.09
N ARG A 340 2.65 14.64 10.63
CA ARG A 340 1.41 14.41 11.38
C ARG A 340 1.19 12.90 11.51
N HIS A 341 0.45 12.49 12.54
CA HIS A 341 0.13 11.09 12.78
C HIS A 341 -1.34 10.81 12.43
N GLU A 342 -1.56 10.00 11.40
CA GLU A 342 -2.90 9.65 10.93
C GLU A 342 -3.15 8.15 11.09
N PHE A 343 -4.04 7.81 12.03
CA PHE A 343 -4.53 6.43 12.16
C PHE A 343 -5.83 6.23 11.39
N TRP A 344 -6.81 7.12 11.60
CA TRP A 344 -8.10 7.09 10.91
C TRP A 344 -8.13 8.16 9.82
N VAL A 345 -7.93 7.74 8.58
CA VAL A 345 -8.01 8.61 7.41
C VAL A 345 -9.48 8.77 7.00
N PRO A 346 -10.04 9.98 7.03
CA PRO A 346 -11.43 10.21 6.64
C PRO A 346 -11.65 10.11 5.13
N VAL A 347 -12.79 9.55 4.74
CA VAL A 347 -13.38 9.70 3.40
C VAL A 347 -13.97 11.11 3.28
N ASP A 348 -13.95 11.67 2.08
CA ASP A 348 -14.53 13.00 1.81
C ASP A 348 -16.02 13.04 2.19
N ASP A 349 -16.42 14.04 2.98
CA ASP A 349 -17.77 14.14 3.53
C ASP A 349 -18.85 14.24 2.44
N ARG A 350 -18.57 14.96 1.36
CA ARG A 350 -19.51 15.09 0.24
C ARG A 350 -19.66 13.75 -0.47
N TYR A 351 -18.57 13.00 -0.68
CA TYR A 351 -18.63 11.68 -1.30
C TYR A 351 -19.36 10.67 -0.40
N TYR A 352 -19.13 10.73 0.92
CA TYR A 352 -19.82 9.87 1.87
C TYR A 352 -21.31 10.20 2.00
N GLN A 353 -21.70 11.47 1.93
CA GLN A 353 -23.12 11.85 1.85
C GLN A 353 -23.77 11.40 0.55
N LEU A 354 -23.05 11.51 -0.57
CA LEU A 354 -23.54 11.05 -1.87
C LEU A 354 -23.81 9.55 -1.89
N SER A 355 -22.99 8.76 -1.19
CA SER A 355 -23.12 7.31 -1.14
C SER A 355 -24.40 6.82 -0.45
N GLN A 356 -25.06 7.64 0.37
CA GLN A 356 -26.36 7.30 0.96
C GLN A 356 -27.42 6.97 -0.11
N LYS A 357 -27.36 7.63 -1.27
CA LYS A 357 -28.29 7.37 -2.39
C LYS A 357 -28.13 5.97 -2.98
N LEU A 358 -27.02 5.30 -2.70
CA LEU A 358 -26.68 3.98 -3.22
C LEU A 358 -27.27 2.85 -2.35
N GLU A 359 -27.70 3.13 -1.11
CA GLU A 359 -28.29 2.14 -0.19
C GLU A 359 -29.58 1.51 -0.76
N ALA A 360 -30.28 2.22 -1.66
CA ALA A 360 -31.48 1.73 -2.35
C ALA A 360 -31.19 0.90 -3.62
N MET A 361 -29.92 0.68 -3.97
CA MET A 361 -29.56 -0.08 -5.17
C MET A 361 -29.88 -1.57 -5.01
N THR A 362 -30.42 -2.17 -6.06
CA THR A 362 -30.50 -3.63 -6.20
C THR A 362 -29.19 -4.17 -6.77
N LEU A 363 -28.62 -5.17 -6.10
CA LEU A 363 -27.37 -5.82 -6.51
C LEU A 363 -27.61 -7.24 -7.03
N GLU A 364 -26.69 -7.72 -7.87
CA GLU A 364 -26.72 -9.08 -8.37
C GLU A 364 -26.44 -10.07 -7.23
N ARG A 365 -27.13 -11.21 -7.26
CA ARG A 365 -27.01 -12.25 -6.23
C ARG A 365 -26.47 -13.59 -6.75
N CYS A 366 -26.26 -13.72 -8.06
CA CYS A 366 -25.93 -14.99 -8.71
C CYS A 366 -24.67 -14.85 -9.56
N VAL A 367 -23.84 -15.90 -9.56
CA VAL A 367 -22.75 -16.08 -10.52
C VAL A 367 -23.15 -17.13 -11.56
N ASN A 368 -22.83 -16.87 -12.82
CA ASN A 368 -22.99 -17.86 -13.88
C ASN A 368 -22.08 -19.06 -13.59
N GLY A 369 -22.60 -20.28 -13.74
CA GLY A 369 -21.78 -21.48 -13.55
C GLY A 369 -20.66 -21.56 -14.59
N THR A 370 -19.51 -22.14 -14.20
CA THR A 370 -18.27 -22.17 -14.98
C THR A 370 -18.24 -23.23 -16.09
N GLY A 371 -19.40 -23.58 -16.65
CA GLY A 371 -19.51 -24.55 -17.74
C GLY A 371 -20.88 -24.52 -18.44
N MET A 372 -20.90 -24.89 -19.72
CA MET A 372 -22.13 -24.98 -20.52
C MET A 372 -23.10 -25.96 -19.86
N GLY A 373 -24.28 -25.51 -19.43
CA GLY A 373 -25.28 -26.35 -18.74
C GLY A 373 -25.17 -26.39 -17.21
N THR A 374 -24.27 -25.63 -16.58
CA THR A 374 -24.21 -25.52 -15.11
C THR A 374 -25.17 -24.46 -14.59
N SER A 375 -25.92 -24.78 -13.52
CA SER A 375 -26.88 -23.85 -12.92
C SER A 375 -26.14 -22.68 -12.22
N PRO A 376 -26.69 -21.45 -12.26
CA PRO A 376 -26.09 -20.33 -11.55
C PRO A 376 -26.05 -20.60 -10.04
N THR A 377 -24.94 -20.24 -9.40
CA THR A 377 -24.80 -20.31 -7.95
C THR A 377 -25.24 -18.97 -7.37
N CYS A 378 -26.24 -18.98 -6.49
CA CYS A 378 -26.86 -17.76 -5.96
C CYS A 378 -26.76 -17.68 -4.44
N LEU A 379 -26.61 -16.46 -3.93
CA LEU A 379 -26.77 -16.15 -2.53
C LEU A 379 -28.23 -16.32 -2.08
N THR A 380 -28.39 -16.67 -0.80
CA THR A 380 -29.70 -16.91 -0.15
C THR A 380 -30.54 -15.65 -0.04
N ARG A 381 -29.91 -14.47 0.04
CA ARG A 381 -30.56 -13.16 -0.02
C ARG A 381 -29.90 -12.26 -1.06
N PRO A 382 -30.63 -11.25 -1.58
CA PRO A 382 -30.00 -10.18 -2.36
C PRO A 382 -28.97 -9.42 -1.51
N PRO A 383 -27.78 -9.13 -2.05
CA PRO A 383 -26.84 -8.23 -1.41
C PRO A 383 -27.36 -6.80 -1.29
N ALA A 384 -26.82 -6.05 -0.34
CA ALA A 384 -27.16 -4.66 -0.08
C ALA A 384 -25.93 -3.76 -0.11
N VAL A 385 -26.13 -2.47 -0.37
CA VAL A 385 -25.12 -1.44 -0.15
C VAL A 385 -25.26 -0.92 1.29
N ALA A 386 -24.17 -0.93 2.04
CA ALA A 386 -24.14 -0.49 3.44
C ALA A 386 -23.06 0.56 3.65
N ARG A 387 -23.45 1.75 4.13
CA ARG A 387 -22.48 2.67 4.70
C ARG A 387 -22.05 2.16 6.07
N VAL A 388 -20.75 2.12 6.31
CA VAL A 388 -20.16 1.63 7.56
C VAL A 388 -19.19 2.66 8.11
N GLU A 389 -18.82 2.51 9.38
CA GLU A 389 -17.99 3.50 10.04
C GLU A 389 -16.51 3.36 9.62
N ARG A 390 -15.95 2.14 9.64
CA ARG A 390 -14.50 1.92 9.48
C ARG A 390 -14.18 0.74 8.57
N GLY A 391 -13.15 0.90 7.75
CA GLY A 391 -12.42 -0.16 7.07
C GLY A 391 -10.95 -0.15 7.47
N CYS A 392 -10.20 -1.18 7.11
CA CYS A 392 -8.75 -1.19 7.27
C CYS A 392 -8.01 -1.87 6.13
N SER A 393 -6.74 -1.52 5.99
CA SER A 393 -5.84 -2.16 5.04
C SER A 393 -4.54 -2.60 5.71
N ALA A 394 -3.96 -3.69 5.23
CA ALA A 394 -2.58 -4.07 5.53
C ALA A 394 -2.04 -4.93 4.37
N SER A 395 -0.72 -5.04 4.23
CA SER A 395 -0.11 -5.99 3.27
C SER A 395 -0.22 -7.46 3.75
N VAL A 396 -1.41 -7.88 4.16
CA VAL A 396 -1.75 -9.19 4.73
C VAL A 396 -3.13 -9.60 4.21
N PHE A 397 -3.22 -10.82 3.66
CA PHE A 397 -4.51 -11.45 3.41
C PHE A 397 -5.00 -12.09 4.72
N VAL A 398 -6.08 -11.55 5.29
CA VAL A 398 -6.57 -12.00 6.61
C VAL A 398 -7.49 -13.21 6.45
N ASP A 399 -6.93 -14.39 6.72
CA ASP A 399 -7.67 -15.66 6.80
C ASP A 399 -7.59 -16.26 8.21
N ASN A 400 -8.04 -15.49 9.20
CA ASN A 400 -7.98 -15.90 10.60
C ASN A 400 -9.15 -15.35 11.42
N ALA A 401 -10.04 -16.23 11.89
CA ALA A 401 -11.24 -15.84 12.63
C ALA A 401 -10.95 -15.02 13.88
N ALA A 402 -9.91 -15.39 14.64
CA ALA A 402 -9.55 -14.74 15.89
C ALA A 402 -9.01 -13.33 15.65
N TYR A 403 -8.14 -13.18 14.66
CA TYR A 403 -7.61 -11.88 14.25
C TYR A 403 -8.69 -10.97 13.64
N ARG A 404 -9.59 -11.52 12.82
CA ARG A 404 -10.79 -10.80 12.34
C ARG A 404 -11.62 -10.28 13.51
N GLN A 405 -11.93 -11.14 14.49
CA GLN A 405 -12.72 -10.76 15.67
C GLN A 405 -12.01 -9.69 16.51
N PHE A 406 -10.68 -9.79 16.64
CA PHE A 406 -9.88 -8.74 17.28
C PHE A 406 -10.05 -7.41 16.56
N LEU A 407 -9.81 -7.36 15.24
CA LEU A 407 -9.94 -6.14 14.44
C LEU A 407 -11.34 -5.54 14.55
N ARG A 408 -12.40 -6.38 14.46
CA ARG A 408 -13.78 -5.93 14.63
C ARG A 408 -14.04 -5.35 16.03
N SER A 409 -13.69 -6.09 17.08
CA SER A 409 -14.02 -5.72 18.45
C SER A 409 -13.20 -4.52 18.96
N ARG A 410 -11.93 -4.40 18.56
CA ARG A 410 -11.03 -3.35 19.02
C ARG A 410 -11.06 -2.10 18.15
N LEU A 411 -11.14 -2.26 16.83
CA LEU A 411 -11.05 -1.14 15.90
C LEU A 411 -12.40 -0.80 15.25
N GLY A 412 -13.41 -1.67 15.35
CA GLY A 412 -14.72 -1.45 14.75
C GLY A 412 -14.72 -1.56 13.22
N VAL A 413 -13.72 -2.23 12.64
CA VAL A 413 -13.59 -2.35 11.18
C VAL A 413 -14.65 -3.30 10.62
N THR A 414 -15.04 -3.06 9.36
CA THR A 414 -15.92 -3.93 8.59
C THR A 414 -15.19 -4.53 7.40
N PRO A 415 -14.87 -3.80 6.30
CA PRO A 415 -14.05 -4.37 5.25
C PRO A 415 -12.56 -4.36 5.65
N ILE A 416 -11.87 -5.45 5.34
CA ILE A 416 -10.43 -5.63 5.46
C ILE A 416 -9.86 -5.88 4.07
N ASP A 417 -8.97 -5.01 3.59
CA ASP A 417 -8.29 -5.18 2.30
C ASP A 417 -6.78 -4.92 2.38
N MET A 418 -6.13 -4.77 1.22
CA MET A 418 -4.68 -4.65 1.13
C MET A 418 -4.20 -3.33 0.51
N GLU A 419 -5.10 -2.39 0.19
CA GLU A 419 -4.77 -1.23 -0.65
C GLU A 419 -5.36 0.09 -0.16
N THR A 420 -6.59 0.07 0.36
CA THR A 420 -7.42 1.28 0.42
C THR A 420 -6.82 2.39 1.27
N THR A 421 -6.23 2.05 2.41
CA THR A 421 -5.62 3.04 3.28
C THR A 421 -4.42 3.72 2.61
N ALA A 422 -3.66 3.02 1.77
CA ALA A 422 -2.55 3.65 1.03
C ALA A 422 -3.07 4.68 0.00
N VAL A 423 -4.18 4.36 -0.67
CA VAL A 423 -4.85 5.31 -1.58
C VAL A 423 -5.38 6.50 -0.79
N ALA A 424 -6.00 6.26 0.37
CA ALA A 424 -6.56 7.28 1.24
C ALA A 424 -5.49 8.23 1.79
N LEU A 425 -4.37 7.70 2.30
CA LEU A 425 -3.24 8.48 2.83
C LEU A 425 -2.61 9.37 1.76
N VAL A 426 -2.43 8.84 0.54
CA VAL A 426 -1.91 9.65 -0.58
C VAL A 426 -2.91 10.73 -0.98
N ALA A 427 -4.20 10.38 -1.10
CA ALA A 427 -5.24 11.35 -1.44
C ALA A 427 -5.32 12.49 -0.41
N GLN A 428 -5.33 12.16 0.88
CA GLN A 428 -5.33 13.13 1.98
C GLN A 428 -4.10 14.04 1.93
N GLN A 429 -2.90 13.48 1.75
CA GLN A 429 -1.66 14.27 1.68
C GLN A 429 -1.63 15.21 0.47
N GLN A 430 -2.28 14.85 -0.63
CA GLN A 430 -2.36 15.66 -1.84
C GLN A 430 -3.63 16.54 -1.89
N GLY A 431 -4.46 16.55 -0.85
CA GLY A 431 -5.71 17.33 -0.81
C GLY A 431 -6.79 16.86 -1.81
N ALA A 432 -6.73 15.61 -2.27
CA ALA A 432 -7.67 15.06 -3.23
C ALA A 432 -8.85 14.38 -2.52
N PRO A 433 -10.12 14.71 -2.85
CA PRO A 433 -11.30 14.00 -2.34
C PRO A 433 -11.24 12.52 -2.66
N PHE A 434 -11.60 11.67 -1.71
CA PHE A 434 -11.44 10.22 -1.82
C PHE A 434 -12.66 9.48 -1.28
N ILE A 435 -13.03 8.38 -1.94
CA ILE A 435 -13.98 7.39 -1.46
C ILE A 435 -13.59 5.97 -1.88
N ALA A 436 -13.87 5.00 -1.00
CA ALA A 436 -13.67 3.59 -1.24
C ALA A 436 -14.97 2.79 -1.22
N ILE A 437 -15.07 1.82 -2.12
CA ILE A 437 -16.22 0.92 -2.27
C ILE A 437 -15.71 -0.51 -2.24
N ARG A 438 -16.09 -1.29 -1.22
CA ARG A 438 -15.60 -2.66 -1.04
C ARG A 438 -16.73 -3.66 -0.94
N SER A 439 -16.82 -4.55 -1.93
CA SER A 439 -17.75 -5.67 -1.88
C SER A 439 -17.15 -6.84 -1.10
N LEU A 440 -17.94 -7.42 -0.20
CA LEU A 440 -17.48 -8.46 0.70
C LEU A 440 -17.39 -9.80 -0.06
N SER A 441 -16.17 -10.28 -0.31
CA SER A 441 -15.94 -11.54 -1.05
C SER A 441 -16.05 -12.79 -0.18
N ASP A 442 -15.73 -12.64 1.09
CA ASP A 442 -15.56 -13.70 2.07
C ASP A 442 -15.73 -13.16 3.49
N LEU A 443 -15.87 -14.08 4.44
CA LEU A 443 -15.72 -13.78 5.86
C LEU A 443 -14.25 -14.00 6.21
N ALA A 444 -13.51 -12.98 6.65
CA ALA A 444 -12.05 -13.08 6.82
C ALA A 444 -11.69 -14.16 7.88
N GLY A 445 -11.18 -15.33 7.46
CA GLY A 445 -11.03 -16.50 8.34
C GLY A 445 -12.34 -17.17 8.75
N GLY A 446 -13.39 -17.03 7.95
CA GLY A 446 -14.65 -17.77 8.04
C GLY A 446 -14.70 -18.93 7.03
N GLY A 447 -15.87 -19.57 6.91
CA GLY A 447 -16.04 -20.77 6.10
C GLY A 447 -15.67 -22.06 6.82
N SER A 448 -15.88 -23.21 6.16
CA SER A 448 -15.32 -24.47 6.64
C SER A 448 -13.80 -24.46 6.39
N ALA A 449 -13.03 -25.24 7.15
CA ALA A 449 -11.57 -25.36 6.95
C ALA A 449 -11.17 -25.87 5.55
N GLU A 450 -12.14 -26.26 4.72
CA GLU A 450 -11.96 -26.86 3.40
C GLU A 450 -12.28 -25.89 2.24
N SER A 451 -12.97 -24.75 2.48
CA SER A 451 -13.22 -23.74 1.45
C SER A 451 -13.42 -22.32 1.99
N ASN A 452 -12.61 -21.38 1.49
CA ASN A 452 -12.88 -19.95 1.60
C ASN A 452 -13.89 -19.56 0.49
N GLU A 453 -15.00 -18.92 0.88
CA GLU A 453 -16.09 -18.55 -0.02
C GLU A 453 -15.69 -17.54 -1.12
N ALA A 454 -14.55 -16.84 -0.97
CA ALA A 454 -13.98 -15.98 -2.01
C ALA A 454 -13.77 -16.75 -3.33
N GLY A 455 -13.39 -18.03 -3.27
CA GLY A 455 -13.21 -18.88 -4.46
C GLY A 455 -14.50 -19.07 -5.28
N VAL A 456 -15.67 -18.85 -4.67
CA VAL A 456 -16.98 -19.01 -5.31
C VAL A 456 -17.58 -17.66 -5.68
N PHE A 457 -17.51 -16.67 -4.77
CA PHE A 457 -18.28 -15.43 -4.88
C PHE A 457 -17.46 -14.17 -5.19
N ALA A 458 -16.13 -14.25 -5.29
CA ALA A 458 -15.31 -13.06 -5.63
C ALA A 458 -15.76 -12.40 -6.95
N ALA A 459 -16.21 -13.20 -7.93
CA ALA A 459 -16.66 -12.66 -9.22
C ALA A 459 -17.96 -11.85 -9.07
N LEU A 460 -18.87 -12.29 -8.19
CA LEU A 460 -20.07 -11.54 -7.82
C LEU A 460 -19.71 -10.24 -7.11
N ALA A 461 -18.82 -10.34 -6.12
CA ALA A 461 -18.38 -9.19 -5.34
C ALA A 461 -17.72 -8.13 -6.23
N ALA A 462 -16.84 -8.53 -7.16
CA ALA A 462 -16.24 -7.63 -8.13
C ALA A 462 -17.29 -6.93 -9.02
N GLN A 463 -18.29 -7.67 -9.51
CA GLN A 463 -19.38 -7.09 -10.32
C GLN A 463 -20.23 -6.10 -9.51
N ASN A 464 -20.57 -6.44 -8.28
CA ASN A 464 -21.34 -5.55 -7.39
C ASN A 464 -20.55 -4.30 -7.01
N ALA A 465 -19.24 -4.42 -6.74
CA ALA A 465 -18.37 -3.27 -6.52
C ALA A 465 -18.36 -2.32 -7.73
N VAL A 466 -18.27 -2.87 -8.96
CA VAL A 466 -18.36 -2.09 -10.20
C VAL A 466 -19.71 -1.41 -10.34
N ALA A 467 -20.82 -2.10 -10.05
CA ALA A 467 -22.16 -1.52 -10.14
C ALA A 467 -22.30 -0.29 -9.23
N VAL A 468 -21.85 -0.39 -7.97
CA VAL A 468 -21.87 0.73 -7.02
C VAL A 468 -20.90 1.83 -7.41
N ALA A 469 -19.69 1.51 -7.87
CA ALA A 469 -18.72 2.48 -8.35
C ALA A 469 -19.23 3.28 -9.57
N VAL A 470 -19.84 2.62 -10.55
CA VAL A 470 -20.44 3.31 -11.70
C VAL A 470 -21.54 4.28 -11.26
N ASN A 471 -22.39 3.88 -10.31
CA ASN A 471 -23.48 4.72 -9.84
C ASN A 471 -22.99 5.91 -9.01
N ILE A 472 -21.96 5.76 -8.16
CA ILE A 472 -21.39 6.91 -7.44
C ILE A 472 -20.75 7.91 -8.41
N ILE A 473 -20.05 7.43 -9.43
CA ILE A 473 -19.41 8.28 -10.46
C ILE A 473 -20.48 9.07 -11.24
N ARG A 474 -21.59 8.41 -11.63
CA ARG A 474 -22.72 9.08 -12.27
C ARG A 474 -23.41 10.08 -11.34
N ALA A 475 -23.50 9.79 -10.06
CA ALA A 475 -24.10 10.71 -9.08
C ALA A 475 -23.22 11.95 -8.85
N HIS A 476 -21.89 11.81 -8.96
CA HIS A 476 -20.93 12.93 -8.91
C HIS A 476 -21.02 13.85 -10.16
N ALA A 477 -21.52 13.35 -11.30
CA ALA A 477 -21.79 14.10 -12.54
C ALA A 477 -22.73 15.29 -12.35
N LYS A 478 -23.73 15.13 -11.46
CA LYS A 478 -24.77 16.12 -11.26
C LYS A 478 -24.23 17.22 -10.35
N LYS A 479 -23.73 18.32 -10.93
CA LYS A 479 -23.61 19.58 -10.19
C LYS A 479 -25.01 19.96 -9.70
N SER A 480 -25.15 20.11 -8.38
CA SER A 480 -26.27 20.82 -7.76
C SER A 480 -26.29 22.26 -8.22
#